data_AF-A0A072UJQ9-F1
#
_entry.id   AF-A0A072UJQ9-F1
#
_cell.length_a   1.000
_cell.length_b   1.000
_cell.length_c   1.000
_cell.angle_alpha   90.00
_cell.angle_beta   90.00
_cell.angle_gamma   90.00
#
_symmetry.space_group_name_H-M   'P 1'
#
loop_
_entity.id
_entity.type
_entity.pdbx_description
1 polymer ?
#
loop_
_entity_poly.entity_id
_entity_poly.type
_entity_poly.pdbx_seq_one_letter_code
_entity_poly.pdbx_strand_id
1 'polypeptide(L)'
;MWCASIAFIVTFYQKKCSKKVYLVDFACYKPFPNGICSKELFIKQTKSGGNFKDESIDFQKKILDRSGFGDKTYVPESLLKIPQNTSIVEARKETESVIFGAIDELLMKTKMKVDDIEK
;
A
#
# COMPACT_ATOMS: atom_id res chain seq x y z
N MET A 1 29.42 48.03 0.35
CA MET A 1 29.25 47.17 1.55
C MET A 1 27.78 46.82 1.82
N TRP A 2 26.83 47.75 1.88
CA TRP A 2 25.41 47.43 2.15
C TRP A 2 24.70 46.53 1.13
N CYS A 3 25.01 46.64 -0.16
CA CYS A 3 24.39 45.79 -1.18
C CYS A 3 24.69 44.30 -0.96
N ALA A 4 25.91 43.97 -0.50
CA ALA A 4 26.29 42.60 -0.19
C ALA A 4 25.56 42.07 1.05
N SER A 5 25.37 42.91 2.08
CA SER A 5 24.59 42.56 3.28
C SER A 5 23.11 42.34 2.94
N ILE A 6 22.51 43.19 2.11
CA ILE A 6 21.11 43.05 1.66
C ILE A 6 20.95 41.78 0.83
N ALA A 7 21.85 41.53 -0.14
CA ALA A 7 21.83 40.31 -0.94
C ALA A 7 21.95 39.06 -0.06
N PHE A 8 22.83 39.08 0.95
CA PHE A 8 23.00 37.98 1.90
C PHE A 8 21.72 37.72 2.72
N ILE A 9 21.09 38.77 3.25
CA ILE A 9 19.83 38.65 3.99
C ILE A 9 18.71 38.09 3.12
N VAL A 10 18.55 38.58 1.88
CA VAL A 10 17.52 38.08 0.95
C VAL A 10 17.75 36.60 0.62
N THR A 11 18.99 36.21 0.30
CA THR A 11 19.33 34.82 -0.01
C THR A 11 19.08 33.90 1.19
N PHE A 12 19.39 34.37 2.40
CA PHE A 12 19.13 33.63 3.64
C PHE A 12 17.63 33.47 3.92
N TYR A 13 16.83 34.53 3.73
CA TYR A 13 15.37 34.46 3.88
C TYR A 13 14.71 33.54 2.85
N GLN A 14 15.17 33.57 1.59
CA GLN A 14 14.68 32.66 0.54
C GLN A 14 15.00 31.20 0.85
N LYS A 15 16.21 30.90 1.36
CA LYS A 15 16.58 29.55 1.79
C LYS A 15 15.83 29.09 3.06
N LYS A 16 15.48 30.03 3.94
CA LYS A 16 14.80 29.75 5.21
C LYS A 16 13.28 29.54 5.05
N CYS A 17 12.68 30.10 3.99
CA CYS A 17 11.30 29.78 3.63
C CYS A 17 11.25 28.36 3.04
N SER A 18 10.95 27.37 3.89
CA SER A 18 10.61 26.02 3.42
C SER A 18 9.50 26.14 2.37
N LYS A 19 9.71 25.55 1.19
CA LYS A 19 8.70 25.53 0.13
C LYS A 19 7.46 24.82 0.68
N LYS A 20 6.29 25.44 0.54
CA LYS A 20 5.03 24.83 0.97
C LYS A 20 4.76 23.59 0.13
N VAL A 21 4.56 22.44 0.77
CA VAL A 21 4.24 21.17 0.12
C VAL A 21 2.74 20.95 0.21
N TYR A 22 2.12 20.61 -0.92
CA TYR A 22 0.68 20.40 -1.03
C TYR A 22 0.40 19.00 -1.59
N LEU A 23 -0.67 18.36 -1.09
CA LEU A 23 -1.22 17.17 -1.72
C LEU A 23 -2.00 17.61 -2.96
N VAL A 24 -1.45 17.32 -4.14
CA VAL A 24 -2.11 17.66 -5.40
C VAL A 24 -3.18 16.64 -5.76
N ASP A 25 -2.85 15.36 -5.62
CA ASP A 25 -3.77 14.26 -5.91
C ASP A 25 -3.35 12.96 -5.18
N PHE A 26 -4.24 11.96 -5.18
CA PHE A 26 -4.01 10.62 -4.68
C PHE A 26 -4.74 9.56 -5.52
N ALA A 27 -4.22 8.33 -5.50
CA ALA A 27 -4.83 7.15 -6.09
C ALA A 27 -4.57 5.93 -5.19
N CYS A 28 -5.45 4.93 -5.28
CA CYS A 28 -5.35 3.69 -4.52
C CYS A 28 -5.59 2.51 -5.45
N TYR A 29 -4.65 1.57 -5.49
CA TYR A 29 -4.81 0.35 -6.26
C TYR A 29 -6.00 -0.48 -5.76
N LYS A 30 -6.87 -0.87 -6.70
CA LYS A 30 -7.96 -1.80 -6.45
C LYS A 30 -7.75 -3.08 -7.28
N PRO A 31 -7.42 -4.22 -6.64
CA PRO A 31 -7.21 -5.48 -7.35
C PRO A 31 -8.50 -6.03 -7.95
N PHE A 32 -8.35 -7.01 -8.85
CA PHE A 32 -9.47 -7.75 -9.42
C PHE A 32 -10.26 -8.51 -8.33
N PRO A 33 -11.56 -8.79 -8.55
CA PRO A 33 -12.42 -9.44 -7.55
C PRO A 33 -12.01 -10.86 -7.12
N ASN A 34 -11.03 -11.46 -7.80
CA ASN A 34 -10.48 -12.78 -7.48
C ASN A 34 -9.78 -12.83 -6.11
N GLY A 35 -9.31 -11.69 -5.60
CA GLY A 35 -8.72 -11.59 -4.26
C GLY A 35 -9.73 -11.39 -3.11
N ILE A 36 -11.04 -11.32 -3.39
CA ILE A 36 -12.05 -11.08 -2.35
C ILE A 36 -12.19 -12.32 -1.47
N CYS A 37 -12.10 -12.12 -0.15
CA CYS A 37 -12.13 -13.19 0.84
C CYS A 37 -13.10 -12.86 1.98
N SER A 38 -14.01 -13.80 2.27
CA SER A 38 -14.82 -13.76 3.48
C SER A 38 -14.05 -14.29 4.68
N LYS A 39 -14.49 -13.94 5.90
CA LYS A 39 -13.86 -14.47 7.13
C LYS A 39 -13.91 -16.00 7.18
N GLU A 40 -15.03 -16.56 6.75
CA GLU A 40 -15.25 -18.01 6.69
C GLU A 40 -14.30 -18.68 5.69
N LEU A 41 -14.16 -18.11 4.49
CA LEU A 41 -13.24 -18.63 3.49
C LEU A 41 -11.81 -18.57 4.01
N PHE A 42 -11.40 -17.46 4.63
CA PHE A 42 -10.06 -17.31 5.18
C PHE A 42 -9.76 -18.39 6.24
N ILE A 43 -10.66 -18.60 7.21
CA ILE A 43 -10.49 -19.65 8.23
C ILE A 43 -10.45 -21.05 7.59
N LYS A 44 -11.29 -21.31 6.58
CA LYS A 44 -11.28 -22.57 5.84
C LYS A 44 -9.93 -22.80 5.15
N GLN A 45 -9.36 -21.77 4.52
CA GLN A 45 -8.06 -21.85 3.86
C GLN A 45 -6.93 -22.09 4.87
N THR A 46 -6.92 -21.36 6.00
CA THR A 46 -5.95 -21.57 7.08
C THR A 46 -5.99 -23.02 7.59
N LYS A 47 -7.19 -23.55 7.85
CA LYS A 47 -7.38 -24.95 8.28
C LYS A 47 -6.87 -25.94 7.24
N SER A 48 -7.22 -25.72 5.97
CA SER A 48 -6.83 -26.61 4.85
C SER A 48 -5.33 -26.61 4.59
N GLY A 49 -4.63 -25.52 4.93
CA GLY A 49 -3.18 -25.41 4.80
C GLY A 49 -2.39 -26.24 5.81
N GLY A 50 -3.00 -26.71 6.91
CA GLY A 50 -2.37 -27.61 7.89
C GLY A 50 -1.21 -27.01 8.72
N ASN A 51 -0.91 -25.72 8.55
CA ASN A 51 0.24 -25.06 9.19
C ASN A 51 -0.04 -24.56 10.62
N PHE A 52 -1.30 -24.60 11.08
CA PHE A 52 -1.72 -24.02 12.35
C PHE A 52 -2.42 -25.06 13.22
N LYS A 53 -2.17 -24.98 14.53
CA LYS A 53 -2.93 -25.74 15.54
C LYS A 53 -4.32 -25.14 15.71
N ASP A 54 -5.28 -25.96 16.17
CA ASP A 54 -6.67 -25.51 16.38
C ASP A 54 -6.78 -24.31 17.31
N GLU A 55 -6.00 -24.27 18.40
CA GLU A 55 -5.96 -23.12 19.32
C GLU A 55 -5.52 -21.82 18.62
N SER A 56 -4.57 -21.90 17.69
CA SER A 56 -4.11 -20.76 16.90
C SER A 56 -5.16 -20.30 15.90
N ILE A 57 -5.92 -21.25 15.32
CA ILE A 57 -7.03 -20.95 14.41
C ILE A 57 -8.18 -20.27 15.17
N ASP A 58 -8.50 -20.73 16.38
CA ASP A 58 -9.52 -20.10 17.22
C ASP A 58 -9.11 -18.69 17.64
N PHE A 59 -7.82 -18.48 17.93
CA PHE A 59 -7.29 -17.14 18.18
C PHE A 59 -7.38 -16.24 16.94
N GLN A 60 -7.01 -16.76 15.76
CA GLN A 60 -7.12 -16.04 14.49
C GLN A 60 -8.58 -15.66 14.19
N LYS A 61 -9.54 -16.55 14.46
CA LYS A 61 -10.97 -16.25 14.32
C LYS A 61 -11.39 -15.08 15.22
N LYS A 62 -11.00 -15.09 16.50
CA LYS A 62 -11.26 -13.97 17.43
C LYS A 62 -10.67 -12.65 16.93
N ILE A 63 -9.49 -12.67 16.31
CA ILE A 63 -8.89 -11.49 15.68
C ILE A 63 -9.75 -11.01 14.51
N LEU A 64 -10.15 -11.90 13.59
CA LEU A 64 -10.96 -11.53 12.42
C LEU A 64 -12.30 -10.91 12.82
N ASP A 65 -12.92 -11.42 13.89
CA ASP A 65 -14.19 -10.89 14.40
C ASP A 65 -14.05 -9.47 14.99
N ARG A 66 -12.87 -9.12 15.51
CA ARG A 66 -12.60 -7.83 16.17
C ARG A 66 -11.82 -6.82 15.33
N SER A 67 -11.21 -7.26 14.22
CA SER A 67 -10.35 -6.44 13.35
C SER A 67 -11.10 -5.42 12.48
N GLY A 68 -12.43 -5.54 12.36
CA GLY A 68 -13.22 -4.68 11.48
C GLY A 68 -13.18 -5.06 9.99
N PHE A 69 -12.54 -6.18 9.63
CA PHE A 69 -12.62 -6.69 8.24
C PHE A 69 -14.04 -7.13 7.89
N GLY A 70 -14.49 -6.77 6.69
CA GLY A 70 -15.76 -7.24 6.11
C GLY A 70 -15.56 -8.47 5.23
N ASP A 71 -16.65 -9.11 4.80
CA ASP A 71 -16.59 -10.31 3.94
C ASP A 71 -16.19 -10.02 2.49
N LYS A 72 -15.97 -8.75 2.14
CA LYS A 72 -15.49 -8.31 0.83
C LYS A 72 -14.09 -7.71 0.90
N THR A 73 -13.28 -8.19 1.84
CA THR A 73 -11.89 -7.72 2.02
C THR A 73 -10.99 -8.43 1.02
N TYR A 74 -10.07 -7.70 0.40
CA TYR A 74 -9.08 -8.29 -0.50
C TYR A 74 -7.92 -8.85 0.32
N VAL A 75 -7.45 -10.04 -0.06
CA VAL A 75 -6.24 -10.67 0.47
C VAL A 75 -5.33 -11.08 -0.69
N PRO A 76 -4.01 -11.24 -0.46
CA PRO A 76 -3.12 -11.76 -1.49
C PRO A 76 -3.62 -13.09 -2.03
N GLU A 77 -3.65 -13.25 -3.35
CA GLU A 77 -4.12 -14.48 -4.01
C GLU A 77 -3.36 -15.72 -3.53
N SER A 78 -2.11 -15.54 -3.12
CA SER A 78 -1.26 -16.62 -2.61
C SER A 78 -1.77 -17.23 -1.30
N LEU A 79 -2.56 -16.49 -0.51
CA LEU A 79 -3.25 -16.97 0.69
C LEU A 79 -4.55 -17.73 0.39
N LEU A 80 -5.08 -17.60 -0.83
CA LEU A 80 -6.28 -18.31 -1.30
C LEU A 80 -5.94 -19.67 -1.95
N LYS A 81 -4.65 -19.98 -2.15
CA LYS A 81 -4.18 -21.27 -2.66
C LYS A 81 -4.14 -22.33 -1.56
N ILE A 82 -4.30 -23.60 -1.94
CA ILE A 82 -4.13 -24.77 -1.05
C ILE A 82 -3.02 -25.66 -1.64
N PRO A 83 -1.87 -25.84 -0.94
CA PRO A 83 -1.46 -25.10 0.26
C PRO A 83 -1.17 -23.62 -0.05
N GLN A 84 -1.22 -22.78 0.98
CA GLN A 84 -0.88 -21.36 0.87
C GLN A 84 0.57 -21.19 0.42
N ASN A 85 0.85 -20.21 -0.43
CA ASN A 85 2.21 -19.89 -0.87
C ASN A 85 2.67 -18.56 -0.27
N THR A 86 3.47 -18.62 0.79
CA THR A 86 3.99 -17.44 1.50
C THR A 86 5.43 -17.07 1.07
N SER A 87 5.84 -17.48 -0.13
CA SER A 87 7.18 -17.17 -0.65
C SER A 87 7.38 -15.67 -0.91
N ILE A 88 8.64 -15.24 -0.85
CA ILE A 88 9.02 -13.85 -1.17
C ILE A 88 8.71 -13.48 -2.63
N VAL A 89 8.64 -14.48 -3.52
CA VAL A 89 8.31 -14.28 -4.94
C VAL A 89 6.85 -13.83 -5.08
N GLU A 90 5.91 -14.52 -4.42
CA GLU A 90 4.49 -14.12 -4.44
C GLU A 90 4.29 -12.77 -3.73
N ALA A 91 4.98 -12.53 -2.61
CA ALA A 91 4.91 -11.25 -1.91
C ALA A 91 5.43 -10.09 -2.77
N ARG A 92 6.52 -10.29 -3.52
CA ARG A 92 7.05 -9.30 -4.47
C ARG A 92 6.06 -9.02 -5.60
N LYS A 93 5.46 -10.06 -6.18
CA LYS A 93 4.47 -9.92 -7.24
C LYS A 93 3.25 -9.08 -6.79
N GLU A 94 2.73 -9.34 -5.60
CA GLU A 94 1.63 -8.54 -5.02
C GLU A 94 2.07 -7.08 -4.81
N THR A 95 3.25 -6.88 -4.22
CA THR A 95 3.81 -5.56 -3.94
C THR A 95 3.99 -4.73 -5.21
N GLU A 96 4.55 -5.32 -6.26
CA GLU A 96 4.72 -4.66 -7.57
C GLU A 96 3.37 -4.28 -8.17
N SER A 97 2.37 -5.17 -8.11
CA SER A 97 1.02 -4.91 -8.62
C SER A 97 0.35 -3.74 -7.88
N VAL A 98 0.45 -3.70 -6.55
CA VAL A 98 -0.14 -2.63 -5.72
C VAL A 98 0.57 -1.29 -5.95
N ILE A 99 1.91 -1.28 -5.91
CA ILE A 99 2.69 -0.04 -6.03
C ILE A 99 2.55 0.53 -7.44
N PHE A 100 2.84 -0.26 -8.47
CA PHE A 100 2.79 0.23 -9.85
C PHE A 100 1.35 0.55 -10.27
N GLY A 101 0.36 -0.27 -9.89
CA GLY A 101 -1.03 0.02 -10.18
C GLY A 101 -1.51 1.35 -9.57
N ALA A 102 -1.10 1.68 -8.34
CA ALA A 102 -1.44 2.96 -7.72
C ALA A 102 -0.71 4.15 -8.39
N ILE A 103 0.56 3.97 -8.75
CA ILE A 103 1.34 5.00 -9.46
C ILE A 103 0.75 5.25 -10.84
N ASP A 104 0.47 4.21 -11.61
CA ASP A 104 -0.12 4.31 -12.95
C ASP A 104 -1.45 5.05 -12.91
N GLU A 105 -2.33 4.72 -11.96
CA GLU A 105 -3.60 5.43 -11.77
C GLU A 105 -3.39 6.91 -11.43
N LEU A 106 -2.43 7.23 -10.54
CA LEU A 106 -2.12 8.60 -10.17
C LEU A 106 -1.58 9.41 -11.36
N LEU A 107 -0.67 8.84 -12.14
CA LEU A 107 -0.10 9.49 -13.33
C LEU A 107 -1.16 9.70 -14.42
N MET A 108 -2.04 8.72 -14.62
CA MET A 108 -3.16 8.85 -15.55
C MET A 108 -4.13 9.97 -15.12
N LYS A 109 -4.44 10.07 -13.82
CA LYS A 109 -5.34 11.07 -13.27
C LYS A 109 -4.78 12.48 -13.37
N THR A 110 -3.51 12.65 -13.03
CA THR A 110 -2.81 13.94 -13.03
C THR A 110 -2.32 14.37 -14.41
N LYS A 111 -2.19 13.43 -15.37
CA LYS A 111 -1.59 13.64 -16.70
C LYS A 111 -0.15 14.15 -16.66
N MET A 112 0.54 13.95 -15.53
CA MET A 112 1.95 14.30 -15.39
C MET A 112 2.83 13.33 -16.17
N LYS A 113 3.92 13.83 -16.75
CA LYS A 113 4.95 12.95 -17.31
C LYS A 113 5.89 12.52 -16.18
N VAL A 114 6.43 11.31 -16.31
CA VAL A 114 7.42 10.79 -15.35
C VAL A 114 8.64 11.71 -15.26
N ASP A 115 9.02 12.34 -16.38
CA ASP A 115 10.14 13.30 -16.45
C ASP A 115 9.91 14.57 -15.62
N ASP A 116 8.67 14.90 -15.27
CA ASP A 116 8.32 16.07 -14.45
C ASP A 116 8.47 15.78 -12.93
N ILE A 117 8.76 14.52 -12.55
CA ILE A 117 8.93 14.10 -11.16
C ILE A 117 10.41 14.28 -10.77
N GLU A 118 10.66 15.21 -9.84
CA GLU A 118 12.01 15.45 -9.31
C GLU A 118 12.57 14.19 -8.62
N LYS A 119 13.88 13.94 -8.80
CA LYS A 119 14.63 12.82 -8.19
C LYS A 119 15.01 13.06 -6.74
#